data_AF-A0A401IZY9-F1
#
_entry.id   AF-A0A401IZY9-F1
#
_cell.length_a   1.000
_cell.length_b   1.000
_cell.length_c   1.000
_cell.angle_alpha   90.00
_cell.angle_beta   90.00
_cell.angle_gamma   90.00
#
_symmetry.space_group_name_H-M   'P 1'
#
loop_
_entity.id
_entity.type
_entity.pdbx_description
1 polymer ?
#
loop_
_entity_poly.entity_id
_entity_poly.type
_entity_poly.pdbx_seq_one_letter_code
_entity_poly.pdbx_strand_id
1 'polypeptide(L)'
;MTVNAEIPTNEIDDAVVTKLGAIFFSMELSRSKWLLTFLAPGIDRMSKYVLDAGDVSGLRDRLADVREKARLRTGQRFPYVAIQEAGMDGFWIHRVLLRDGIESHVVDPASIATSRRRRRAKTDRLDGETLVRSLLAFKRGDPRVCAMVVAPTPEEEDRRRNSRERQSLIKDRIKLVNRIKGLLYAQGTVGYEPLKSDRRAKFAELATGDGRELPCISRPRFADCLIASN
;
A
#
# COMPACT_ATOMS: atom_id res chain seq x y z
N MET A 1 -33.71 0.07 -37.90
CA MET A 1 -33.78 0.57 -36.51
C MET A 1 -33.31 -0.56 -35.60
N THR A 2 -32.00 -0.62 -35.34
CA THR A 2 -31.46 -1.54 -34.33
C THR A 2 -31.31 -0.74 -33.06
N VAL A 3 -32.21 -0.99 -32.12
CA VAL A 3 -32.18 -0.36 -30.79
C VAL A 3 -31.02 -1.00 -30.04
N ASN A 4 -29.87 -0.32 -29.98
CA ASN A 4 -28.83 -0.64 -29.02
C ASN A 4 -29.36 -0.24 -27.65
N ALA A 5 -30.08 -1.16 -27.00
CA ALA A 5 -30.37 -1.02 -25.58
C ALA A 5 -29.02 -1.12 -24.85
N GLU A 6 -28.50 0.01 -24.40
CA GLU A 6 -27.44 0.04 -23.39
C GLU A 6 -28.00 -0.64 -22.14
N ILE A 7 -27.71 -1.94 -22.00
CA ILE A 7 -28.01 -2.68 -20.79
C ILE A 7 -27.25 -1.98 -19.66
N PRO A 8 -27.93 -1.53 -18.58
CA PRO A 8 -27.26 -0.87 -17.48
C PRO A 8 -26.17 -1.80 -16.94
N THR A 9 -24.95 -1.28 -16.78
CA THR A 9 -23.77 -2.02 -16.27
C THR A 9 -24.04 -2.81 -14.98
N ASN A 10 -25.06 -2.42 -14.21
CA ASN A 10 -25.51 -3.07 -12.98
C ASN A 10 -26.22 -4.43 -13.19
N GLU A 11 -26.98 -4.61 -14.28
CA GLU A 11 -27.63 -5.91 -14.59
C GLU A 11 -26.60 -6.95 -15.04
N ILE A 12 -25.53 -6.48 -15.70
CA ILE A 12 -24.40 -7.33 -16.13
C ILE A 12 -23.66 -7.87 -14.90
N ASP A 13 -23.52 -7.07 -13.85
CA ASP A 13 -22.81 -7.46 -12.63
C ASP A 13 -23.57 -8.57 -11.86
N ASP A 14 -24.89 -8.45 -11.67
CA ASP A 14 -25.68 -9.47 -10.94
C ASP A 14 -25.76 -10.81 -11.70
N ALA A 15 -25.96 -10.78 -13.01
CA ALA A 15 -25.94 -11.97 -13.84
C ALA A 15 -24.57 -12.69 -13.81
N VAL A 16 -23.48 -11.92 -13.77
CA VAL A 16 -22.11 -12.45 -13.65
C VAL A 16 -21.86 -13.04 -12.27
N VAL A 17 -22.30 -12.36 -11.21
CA VAL A 17 -22.13 -12.82 -9.82
C VAL A 17 -22.91 -14.10 -9.56
N THR A 18 -24.13 -14.18 -10.09
CA THR A 18 -24.98 -15.38 -10.04
C THR A 18 -24.36 -16.53 -10.83
N LYS A 19 -23.78 -16.26 -12.01
CA LYS A 19 -23.08 -17.27 -12.81
C LYS A 19 -21.79 -17.77 -12.16
N LEU A 20 -21.05 -16.89 -11.49
CA LEU A 20 -19.83 -17.24 -10.76
C LEU A 20 -20.11 -17.89 -9.40
N GLY A 21 -21.33 -17.72 -8.86
CA GLY A 21 -21.78 -18.40 -7.65
C GLY A 21 -20.99 -18.01 -6.40
N ALA A 22 -20.59 -16.75 -6.25
CA ALA A 22 -19.78 -16.28 -5.13
C ALA A 22 -20.17 -14.85 -4.69
N ILE A 23 -19.85 -14.49 -3.46
CA ILE A 23 -19.92 -13.11 -2.97
C ILE A 23 -18.55 -12.47 -3.17
N PHE A 24 -18.50 -11.40 -3.96
CA PHE A 24 -17.28 -10.65 -4.22
C PHE A 24 -17.19 -9.47 -3.27
N PHE A 25 -16.00 -9.21 -2.75
CA PHE A 25 -15.79 -7.99 -2.00
C PHE A 25 -14.39 -7.42 -2.15
N SER A 26 -14.28 -6.10 -2.07
CA SER A 26 -13.00 -5.41 -1.97
C SER A 26 -12.75 -4.92 -0.56
N MET A 27 -11.47 -4.79 -0.19
CA MET A 27 -11.04 -4.11 1.03
C MET A 27 -10.10 -2.95 0.69
N GLU A 28 -10.52 -1.74 1.05
CA GLU A 28 -9.65 -0.57 1.10
C GLU A 28 -9.15 -0.40 2.53
N LEU A 29 -7.85 -0.64 2.73
CA LEU A 29 -7.24 -0.66 4.04
C LEU A 29 -6.56 0.68 4.31
N SER A 30 -6.86 1.29 5.45
CA SER A 30 -6.11 2.44 5.97
C SER A 30 -5.70 2.19 7.42
N ARG A 31 -4.89 3.10 7.97
CA ARG A 31 -4.39 3.02 9.35
C ARG A 31 -5.47 3.12 10.42
N SER A 32 -6.63 3.70 10.10
CA SER A 32 -7.70 3.97 11.06
C SER A 32 -9.00 3.25 10.72
N LYS A 33 -9.35 3.18 9.43
CA LYS A 33 -10.60 2.57 8.96
C LYS A 33 -10.34 1.61 7.80
N TRP A 34 -11.13 0.55 7.73
CA TRP A 34 -11.23 -0.32 6.56
C TRP A 34 -12.58 -0.12 5.90
N LEU A 35 -12.59 0.07 4.58
CA LEU A 35 -13.81 0.17 3.79
C LEU A 35 -13.98 -1.11 2.96
N LEU A 36 -15.08 -1.80 3.20
CA LEU A 36 -15.49 -3.00 2.49
C LEU A 36 -16.52 -2.62 1.43
N THR A 37 -16.34 -3.09 0.19
CA THR A 37 -17.37 -2.98 -0.86
C THR A 37 -17.78 -4.37 -1.28
N PHE A 38 -19.07 -4.70 -1.14
CA PHE A 38 -19.62 -6.03 -1.42
C PHE A 38 -20.48 -6.01 -2.67
N LEU A 39 -20.40 -7.10 -3.43
CA LEU A 39 -21.34 -7.48 -4.46
C LEU A 39 -21.72 -8.94 -4.24
N ALA A 40 -23.01 -9.20 -4.01
CA ALA A 40 -23.53 -10.50 -3.66
C ALA A 40 -24.66 -10.90 -4.62
N PRO A 41 -24.89 -12.20 -4.87
CA PRO A 41 -25.98 -12.66 -5.73
C PRO A 41 -27.35 -12.12 -5.28
N GLY A 42 -28.16 -11.69 -6.25
CA GLY A 42 -29.48 -11.10 -6.04
C GLY A 42 -29.43 -9.65 -5.55
N ILE A 43 -28.36 -8.91 -5.87
CA ILE A 43 -28.28 -7.47 -5.67
C ILE A 43 -27.63 -6.80 -6.88
N ASP A 44 -28.36 -5.87 -7.48
CA ASP A 44 -27.88 -5.11 -8.65
C ASP A 44 -26.95 -3.94 -8.27
N ARG A 45 -26.65 -3.75 -6.98
CA ARG A 45 -25.84 -2.64 -6.47
C ARG A 45 -24.84 -3.10 -5.43
N MET A 46 -23.65 -2.51 -5.50
CA MET A 46 -22.63 -2.71 -4.49
C MET A 46 -23.02 -2.02 -3.18
N SER A 47 -22.67 -2.65 -2.06
CA SER A 47 -22.89 -2.08 -0.72
C SER A 47 -21.57 -1.82 -0.02
N LYS A 48 -21.47 -0.70 0.68
CA LYS A 48 -20.25 -0.27 1.38
C LYS A 48 -20.41 -0.40 2.89
N TYR A 49 -19.35 -0.78 3.59
CA TYR A 49 -19.33 -0.91 5.04
C TYR A 49 -17.97 -0.52 5.61
N VAL A 50 -17.96 0.19 6.73
CA VAL A 50 -16.73 0.69 7.36
C VAL A 50 -16.48 -0.05 8.66
N LEU A 51 -15.24 -0.48 8.85
CA LEU A 51 -14.72 -1.09 10.08
C LEU A 51 -13.56 -0.25 10.63
N ASP A 52 -13.27 -0.45 11.91
CA ASP A 52 -11.99 -0.01 12.47
C ASP A 52 -10.84 -0.85 11.91
N ALA A 53 -9.71 -0.20 11.67
CA ALA A 53 -8.52 -0.90 11.19
C ALA A 53 -8.05 -1.93 12.24
N GLY A 54 -7.90 -3.18 11.80
CA GLY A 54 -7.49 -4.30 12.65
C GLY A 54 -8.65 -5.10 13.22
N ASP A 55 -9.91 -4.69 13.03
CA ASP A 55 -11.08 -5.40 13.53
C ASP A 55 -11.42 -6.64 12.67
N VAL A 56 -10.65 -7.70 12.88
CA VAL A 56 -10.85 -9.00 12.22
C VAL A 56 -12.14 -9.68 12.67
N SER A 57 -12.56 -9.47 13.93
CA SER A 57 -13.86 -9.96 14.43
C SER A 57 -15.02 -9.33 13.68
N GLY A 58 -15.08 -8.00 13.63
CA GLY A 58 -16.12 -7.27 12.93
C GLY A 58 -16.14 -7.56 11.43
N LEU A 59 -14.97 -7.84 10.82
CA LEU A 59 -14.91 -8.36 9.45
C LEU A 59 -15.64 -9.70 9.31
N ARG A 60 -15.37 -10.67 10.20
CA ARG A 60 -16.01 -12.00 10.17
C ARG A 60 -17.51 -11.90 10.39
N ASP A 61 -17.94 -11.11 11.36
CA ASP A 61 -19.35 -10.85 11.66
C ASP A 61 -20.03 -10.24 10.43
N ARG A 62 -19.39 -9.24 9.82
CA ARG A 62 -19.94 -8.61 8.63
C ARG A 62 -20.04 -9.55 7.44
N LEU A 63 -19.03 -10.40 7.24
CA LEU A 63 -19.09 -11.42 6.21
C LEU A 63 -20.28 -12.34 6.47
N ALA A 64 -20.42 -12.89 7.69
CA ALA A 64 -21.53 -13.77 8.06
C ALA A 64 -22.89 -13.13 7.75
N ASP A 65 -23.11 -11.88 8.14
CA ASP A 65 -24.33 -11.12 7.82
C ASP A 65 -24.62 -11.06 6.32
N VAL A 66 -23.62 -10.75 5.51
CA VAL A 66 -23.77 -10.63 4.05
C VAL A 66 -24.11 -11.99 3.44
N ARG A 67 -23.50 -13.08 3.94
CA ARG A 67 -23.83 -14.44 3.49
C ARG A 67 -25.26 -14.80 3.80
N GLU A 68 -25.70 -14.51 5.01
CA GLU A 68 -27.02 -14.90 5.46
C GLU A 68 -28.09 -14.13 4.68
N LYS A 69 -27.88 -12.83 4.44
CA LYS A 69 -28.75 -12.05 3.55
C LYS A 69 -28.78 -12.60 2.13
N ALA A 70 -27.64 -12.99 1.57
CA ALA A 70 -27.60 -13.63 0.25
C ALA A 70 -28.34 -14.97 0.23
N ARG A 71 -28.17 -15.79 1.28
CA ARG A 71 -28.85 -17.07 1.45
C ARG A 71 -30.35 -16.93 1.56
N LEU A 72 -30.85 -16.00 2.36
CA LEU A 72 -32.28 -15.76 2.53
C LEU A 72 -32.96 -15.33 1.23
N ARG A 73 -32.25 -14.63 0.33
CA ARG A 73 -32.80 -14.18 -0.96
C ARG A 73 -32.76 -15.23 -2.06
N THR A 74 -31.71 -16.04 -2.08
CA THR A 74 -31.42 -16.94 -3.21
C THR A 74 -31.66 -18.42 -2.87
N GLY A 75 -31.86 -18.74 -1.59
CA GLY A 75 -31.93 -20.11 -1.07
C GLY A 75 -30.59 -20.83 -1.00
N GLN A 76 -29.47 -20.20 -1.41
CA GLN A 76 -28.16 -20.85 -1.53
C GLN A 76 -27.08 -20.17 -0.69
N ARG A 77 -26.10 -20.95 -0.24
CA ARG A 77 -24.93 -20.43 0.47
C ARG A 77 -23.78 -20.24 -0.51
N PHE A 78 -23.16 -19.07 -0.48
CA PHE A 78 -22.07 -18.72 -1.39
C PHE A 78 -20.70 -18.64 -0.69
N PRO A 79 -19.60 -19.05 -1.36
CA PRO A 79 -18.24 -18.72 -0.96
C PRO A 79 -17.94 -17.22 -1.16
N TYR A 80 -16.82 -16.76 -0.61
CA TYR A 80 -16.32 -15.41 -0.88
C TYR A 80 -15.09 -15.40 -1.77
N VAL A 81 -14.97 -14.32 -2.53
CA VAL A 81 -13.73 -13.94 -3.21
C VAL A 81 -13.41 -12.48 -2.89
N ALA A 82 -12.25 -12.26 -2.29
CA ALA A 82 -11.79 -10.96 -1.83
C ALA A 82 -10.75 -10.36 -2.79
N ILE A 83 -10.70 -9.03 -2.88
CA ILE A 83 -9.60 -8.30 -3.51
C ILE A 83 -9.18 -7.10 -2.67
N GLN A 84 -7.88 -6.83 -2.63
CA GLN A 84 -7.34 -5.63 -1.98
C GLN A 84 -6.16 -5.06 -2.76
N GLU A 85 -5.95 -3.76 -2.62
CA GLU A 85 -4.80 -3.07 -3.19
C GLU A 85 -3.51 -3.41 -2.42
N ALA A 86 -2.42 -3.68 -3.15
CA ALA A 86 -1.10 -3.79 -2.53
C ALA A 86 -0.71 -2.46 -1.88
N GLY A 87 -0.56 -2.46 -0.55
CA GLY A 87 -0.39 -1.22 0.22
C GLY A 87 0.58 -1.33 1.40
N MET A 88 0.57 -0.28 2.23
CA MET A 88 1.37 -0.23 3.47
C MET A 88 0.96 -1.28 4.49
N ASP A 89 -0.28 -1.74 4.41
CA ASP A 89 -0.85 -2.75 5.30
C ASP A 89 -0.22 -4.14 5.12
N GLY A 90 0.65 -4.32 4.11
CA GLY A 90 1.35 -5.57 3.85
C GLY A 90 0.41 -6.69 3.37
N PHE A 91 0.77 -7.94 3.67
CA PHE A 91 0.02 -9.12 3.22
C PHE A 91 -0.64 -9.91 4.36
N TRP A 92 -0.64 -9.40 5.59
CA TRP A 92 -1.16 -10.16 6.72
C TRP A 92 -2.68 -10.38 6.64
N ILE A 93 -3.45 -9.38 6.20
CA ILE A 93 -4.91 -9.53 6.06
C ILE A 93 -5.27 -10.54 4.96
N HIS A 94 -4.52 -10.55 3.86
CA HIS A 94 -4.63 -11.57 2.81
C HIS A 94 -4.48 -12.97 3.40
N ARG A 95 -3.48 -13.17 4.27
CA ARG A 95 -3.25 -14.45 4.96
C ARG A 95 -4.36 -14.80 5.95
N VAL A 96 -4.91 -13.82 6.67
CA VAL A 96 -6.08 -14.03 7.55
C VAL A 96 -7.28 -14.52 6.74
N LEU A 97 -7.56 -13.89 5.61
CA LEU A 97 -8.63 -14.31 4.70
C LEU A 97 -8.42 -15.73 4.18
N LEU A 98 -7.22 -16.05 3.70
CA LEU A 98 -6.89 -17.42 3.24
C LEU A 98 -7.08 -18.46 4.36
N ARG A 99 -6.66 -18.14 5.59
CA ARG A 99 -6.84 -19.01 6.77
C ARG A 99 -8.31 -19.23 7.10
N ASP A 100 -9.15 -18.22 6.88
CA ASP A 100 -10.60 -18.30 7.07
C ASP A 100 -11.32 -19.00 5.88
N GLY A 101 -10.56 -19.58 4.94
CA GLY A 101 -11.08 -20.29 3.77
C GLY A 101 -11.64 -19.36 2.69
N ILE A 102 -11.25 -18.09 2.71
CA ILE A 102 -11.67 -17.08 1.74
C ILE A 102 -10.61 -16.99 0.65
N GLU A 103 -11.04 -17.15 -0.60
CA GLU A 103 -10.16 -16.85 -1.73
C GLU A 103 -9.84 -15.35 -1.73
N SER A 104 -8.56 -14.97 -1.71
CA SER A 104 -8.15 -13.57 -1.61
C SER A 104 -7.13 -13.23 -2.70
N HIS A 105 -7.29 -12.07 -3.32
CA HIS A 105 -6.41 -11.54 -4.35
C HIS A 105 -5.82 -10.20 -3.90
N VAL A 106 -4.54 -9.98 -4.20
CA VAL A 106 -3.90 -8.68 -4.02
C VAL A 106 -3.61 -8.12 -5.40
N VAL A 107 -3.98 -6.88 -5.68
CA VAL A 107 -3.74 -6.25 -6.99
C VAL A 107 -2.68 -5.17 -6.89
N ASP A 108 -1.83 -5.06 -7.92
CA ASP A 108 -0.95 -3.91 -8.07
C ASP A 108 -1.78 -2.72 -8.58
N PRO A 109 -1.97 -1.65 -7.79
CA PRO A 109 -2.75 -0.49 -8.23
C PRO A 109 -2.23 0.13 -9.54
N ALA A 110 -0.94 0.03 -9.83
CA ALA A 110 -0.35 0.56 -11.06
C ALA A 110 -0.76 -0.25 -12.31
N SER A 111 -1.27 -1.47 -12.12
CA SER A 111 -1.62 -2.39 -13.20
C SER A 111 -3.08 -2.31 -13.64
N ILE A 112 -3.97 -1.72 -12.84
CA ILE A 112 -5.38 -1.53 -13.21
C ILE A 112 -5.46 -0.45 -14.28
N ALA A 113 -5.96 -0.82 -15.45
CA ALA A 113 -6.12 0.08 -16.60
C ALA A 113 -7.13 1.19 -16.28
N THR A 114 -6.65 2.29 -15.69
CA THR A 114 -7.42 3.52 -15.51
C THR A 114 -7.27 4.41 -16.75
N SER A 115 -8.33 5.12 -17.13
CA SER A 115 -8.30 5.99 -18.32
C SER A 115 -7.11 6.95 -18.28
N ARG A 116 -6.34 7.02 -19.38
CA ARG A 116 -5.10 7.82 -19.51
C ARG A 116 -5.26 9.30 -19.15
N ARG A 117 -6.50 9.81 -19.11
CA ARG A 117 -6.85 11.21 -18.80
C ARG A 117 -6.81 11.52 -17.28
N ARG A 118 -6.71 10.50 -16.42
CA ARG A 118 -6.55 10.61 -14.96
C ARG A 118 -5.42 9.71 -14.47
N ARG A 119 -4.18 9.99 -14.87
CA ARG A 119 -3.02 9.52 -14.10
C ARG A 119 -3.08 10.23 -12.75
N ARG A 120 -3.79 9.61 -11.79
CA ARG A 120 -3.80 10.03 -10.38
C ARG A 120 -2.35 10.08 -9.90
N ALA A 121 -2.04 11.07 -9.07
CA ALA A 121 -0.83 10.98 -8.25
C ALA A 121 -0.87 9.66 -7.48
N LYS A 122 0.30 9.07 -7.21
CA LYS A 122 0.49 7.78 -6.52
C LYS A 122 -0.19 7.67 -5.13
N THR A 123 -0.85 8.74 -4.68
CA THR A 123 -1.43 8.95 -3.35
C THR A 123 -2.91 8.54 -3.26
N ASP A 124 -3.65 8.48 -4.37
CA ASP A 124 -5.09 8.18 -4.34
C ASP A 124 -5.32 6.67 -4.49
N ARG A 125 -5.77 6.01 -3.41
CA ARG A 125 -6.22 4.59 -3.42
C ARG A 125 -7.31 4.37 -4.47
N LEU A 126 -7.37 3.15 -5.01
CA LEU A 126 -8.43 2.74 -5.92
C LEU A 126 -9.77 2.65 -5.20
N ASP A 127 -10.85 3.06 -5.85
CA ASP A 127 -12.20 2.93 -5.32
C ASP A 127 -12.62 1.45 -5.30
N GLY A 128 -13.24 1.01 -4.20
CA GLY A 128 -13.59 -0.39 -3.96
C GLY A 128 -14.49 -1.00 -5.02
N GLU A 129 -15.38 -0.22 -5.63
CA GLU A 129 -16.20 -0.72 -6.74
C GLU A 129 -15.34 -1.06 -7.97
N THR A 130 -14.30 -0.26 -8.23
CA THR A 130 -13.33 -0.52 -9.30
C THR A 130 -12.56 -1.81 -9.04
N LEU A 131 -12.21 -2.08 -7.78
CA LEU A 131 -11.55 -3.32 -7.38
C LEU A 131 -12.48 -4.53 -7.60
N VAL A 132 -13.73 -4.47 -7.14
CA VAL A 132 -14.71 -5.55 -7.36
C VAL A 132 -14.91 -5.83 -8.85
N ARG A 133 -15.08 -4.79 -9.67
CA ARG A 133 -15.23 -4.93 -11.13
C ARG A 133 -14.00 -5.56 -11.78
N SER A 134 -12.81 -5.16 -11.35
CA SER A 134 -11.54 -5.74 -11.83
C SER A 134 -11.44 -7.22 -11.46
N LEU A 135 -11.82 -7.59 -10.23
CA LEU A 135 -11.85 -8.98 -9.77
C LEU A 135 -12.84 -9.83 -10.59
N LEU A 136 -14.03 -9.32 -10.88
CA LEU A 136 -15.01 -10.01 -11.74
C LEU A 136 -14.47 -10.24 -13.14
N ALA A 137 -13.77 -9.26 -13.72
CA ALA A 137 -13.17 -9.40 -15.05
C ALA A 137 -12.03 -10.42 -15.06
N PHE A 138 -11.16 -10.39 -14.04
CA PHE A 138 -10.11 -11.39 -13.84
C PHE A 138 -10.71 -12.81 -13.72
N LYS A 139 -11.76 -12.98 -12.92
CA LYS A 139 -12.46 -14.27 -12.74
C LYS A 139 -13.16 -14.78 -14.00
N ARG A 140 -13.51 -13.90 -14.94
CA ARG A 140 -14.02 -14.28 -16.27
C ARG A 140 -12.92 -14.75 -17.22
N GLY A 141 -11.66 -14.73 -16.80
CA GLY A 141 -10.52 -15.16 -17.61
C GLY A 141 -9.95 -14.05 -18.50
N ASP A 142 -10.15 -12.77 -18.16
CA ASP A 142 -9.45 -11.66 -18.80
C ASP A 142 -8.22 -11.25 -17.96
N PRO A 143 -7.03 -11.81 -18.23
CA PRO A 143 -5.81 -11.51 -17.48
C PRO A 143 -5.23 -10.12 -17.79
N ARG A 144 -5.77 -9.38 -18.77
CA ARG A 144 -5.24 -8.05 -19.16
C ARG A 144 -5.82 -6.90 -18.35
N VAL A 145 -6.79 -7.18 -17.47
CA VAL A 145 -7.50 -6.16 -16.69
C VAL A 145 -6.64 -5.62 -15.54
N CYS A 146 -5.90 -6.50 -14.88
CA CYS A 146 -4.97 -6.14 -13.81
C CYS A 146 -3.95 -7.26 -13.55
N ALA A 147 -2.80 -6.88 -12.99
CA ALA A 147 -1.79 -7.81 -12.51
C ALA A 147 -2.05 -8.14 -11.03
N MET A 148 -2.34 -9.41 -10.76
CA MET A 148 -2.41 -9.92 -9.40
C MET A 148 -1.00 -10.09 -8.81
N VAL A 149 -0.80 -9.56 -7.62
CA VAL A 149 0.44 -9.66 -6.86
C VAL A 149 0.49 -11.02 -6.19
N VAL A 150 1.57 -11.75 -6.43
CA VAL A 150 1.89 -12.95 -5.65
C VAL A 150 2.32 -12.48 -4.26
N ALA A 151 1.50 -12.78 -3.25
CA ALA A 151 1.79 -12.45 -1.88
C ALA A 151 3.06 -13.20 -1.42
N PRO A 152 4.12 -12.50 -1.00
CA PRO A 152 5.30 -13.14 -0.44
C PRO A 152 4.97 -13.86 0.87
N THR A 153 5.76 -14.88 1.17
CA THR A 153 5.77 -15.53 2.48
C THR A 153 6.25 -14.56 3.57
N PRO A 154 5.85 -14.73 4.84
CA PRO A 154 6.37 -13.92 5.94
C PRO A 154 7.90 -13.86 5.98
N GLU A 155 8.57 -14.98 5.70
CA GLU A 155 10.02 -15.08 5.68
C GLU A 155 10.66 -14.28 4.53
N GLU A 156 10.00 -14.23 3.37
CA GLU A 156 10.42 -13.38 2.25
C GLU A 156 10.18 -11.90 2.52
N GLU A 157 9.08 -11.54 3.18
CA GLU A 157 8.82 -10.18 3.63
C GLU A 157 9.91 -9.70 4.60
N ASP A 158 10.24 -10.51 5.61
CA ASP A 158 11.26 -10.19 6.61
C ASP A 158 12.65 -10.05 5.96
N ARG A 159 12.99 -10.93 5.03
CA ARG A 159 14.25 -10.82 4.26
C ARG A 159 14.32 -9.52 3.46
N ARG A 160 13.20 -9.11 2.85
CA ARG A 160 13.09 -7.84 2.11
C ARG A 160 13.13 -6.63 3.05
N ARG A 161 12.64 -6.75 4.28
CA ARG A 161 12.64 -5.69 5.29
C ARG A 161 14.06 -5.19 5.57
N ASN A 162 15.00 -6.10 5.83
CA ASN A 162 16.42 -5.76 6.07
C ASN A 162 17.04 -4.99 4.90
N SER A 163 16.73 -5.39 3.66
CA SER A 163 17.24 -4.71 2.46
C SER A 163 16.66 -3.30 2.31
N ARG A 164 15.36 -3.12 2.58
CA ARG A 164 14.69 -1.80 2.53
C ARG A 164 15.17 -0.88 3.65
N GLU A 165 15.30 -1.40 4.86
CA GLU A 165 15.80 -0.66 6.01
C GLU A 165 17.24 -0.19 5.76
N ARG A 166 18.12 -1.08 5.29
CA ARG A 166 19.46 -0.71 4.85
C ARG A 166 19.44 0.40 3.80
N GLN A 167 18.59 0.30 2.78
CA GLN A 167 18.46 1.37 1.78
C GLN A 167 17.98 2.69 2.38
N SER A 168 17.05 2.67 3.34
CA SER A 168 16.58 3.87 4.03
C SER A 168 17.70 4.50 4.85
N LEU A 169 18.40 3.69 5.65
CA LEU A 169 19.54 4.14 6.46
C LEU A 169 20.66 4.72 5.59
N ILE A 170 20.94 4.12 4.43
CA ILE A 170 21.90 4.69 3.45
C ILE A 170 21.43 6.06 2.96
N LYS A 171 20.14 6.21 2.60
CA LYS A 171 19.61 7.51 2.16
C LYS A 171 19.69 8.56 3.27
N ASP A 172 19.38 8.19 4.50
CA ASP A 172 19.43 9.12 5.63
C ASP A 172 20.87 9.49 6.00
N ARG A 173 21.81 8.53 5.94
CA ARG A 173 23.25 8.78 6.05
C ARG A 173 23.73 9.76 4.97
N ILE A 174 23.33 9.58 3.70
CA ILE A 174 23.67 10.49 2.61
C ILE A 174 23.13 11.91 2.87
N LYS A 175 21.87 12.03 3.32
CA LYS A 175 21.29 13.33 3.68
C LYS A 175 22.07 14.02 4.80
N LEU A 176 22.44 13.29 5.85
CA LEU A 176 23.23 13.82 6.95
C LEU A 176 24.61 14.27 6.48
N VAL A 177 25.31 13.47 5.68
CA VAL A 177 26.61 13.82 5.10
C VAL A 177 26.52 15.09 4.27
N ASN A 178 25.54 15.17 3.36
CA ASN A 178 25.34 16.35 2.51
C ASN A 178 25.00 17.59 3.33
N ARG A 179 24.20 17.44 4.41
CA ARG A 179 23.89 18.53 5.33
C ARG A 179 25.14 19.02 6.06
N ILE A 180 25.99 18.13 6.59
CA ILE A 180 27.24 18.49 7.24
C ILE A 180 28.15 19.23 6.26
N LYS A 181 28.36 18.68 5.05
CA LYS A 181 29.19 19.30 4.02
C LYS A 181 28.66 20.68 3.61
N GLY A 182 27.35 20.82 3.43
CA GLY A 182 26.73 22.12 3.10
C GLY A 182 26.90 23.17 4.20
N LEU A 183 26.76 22.78 5.47
CA LEU A 183 26.98 23.69 6.60
C LEU A 183 28.44 24.14 6.70
N LEU A 184 29.40 23.23 6.50
CA LEU A 184 30.83 23.57 6.50
C LEU A 184 31.22 24.42 5.30
N TYR A 185 30.65 24.14 4.12
CA TYR A 185 30.85 24.95 2.92
C TYR A 185 30.40 26.41 3.16
N ALA A 186 29.28 26.61 3.84
CA ALA A 186 28.82 27.95 4.22
C ALA A 186 29.75 28.67 5.22
N GLN A 187 30.63 27.94 5.91
CA GLN A 187 31.70 28.50 6.75
C GLN A 187 33.03 28.68 6.00
N GLY A 188 33.07 28.43 4.69
CA GLY A 188 34.29 28.50 3.87
C GLY A 188 35.21 27.28 4.02
N THR A 189 34.75 26.20 4.65
CA THR A 189 35.53 24.98 4.87
C THR A 189 35.17 23.93 3.81
N VAL A 190 36.16 23.44 3.05
CA VAL A 190 35.99 22.46 1.98
C VAL A 190 36.79 21.19 2.23
N GLY A 191 36.41 20.07 1.58
CA GLY A 191 37.18 18.83 1.61
C GLY A 191 37.03 17.98 2.87
N TYR A 192 36.18 18.36 3.83
CA TYR A 192 35.86 17.53 4.99
C TYR A 192 35.05 16.30 4.57
N GLU A 193 35.48 15.12 5.01
CA GLU A 193 34.84 13.84 4.70
C GLU A 193 34.25 13.18 5.97
N PRO A 194 32.94 13.36 6.26
CA PRO A 194 32.32 12.91 7.51
C PRO A 194 32.30 11.39 7.71
N LEU A 195 32.64 10.61 6.69
CA LEU A 195 32.58 9.15 6.74
C LEU A 195 33.95 8.49 7.00
N LYS A 196 35.05 9.26 7.00
CA LYS A 196 36.38 8.71 7.29
C LYS A 196 36.54 8.36 8.77
N SER A 197 37.47 7.46 9.07
CA SER A 197 37.78 7.02 10.44
C SER A 197 38.37 8.13 11.30
N ASP A 198 39.15 9.04 10.71
CA ASP A 198 39.80 10.19 11.34
C ASP A 198 38.91 11.45 11.44
N ARG A 199 37.62 11.34 11.08
CA ARG A 199 36.66 12.46 11.00
C ARG A 199 36.66 13.39 12.22
N ARG A 200 36.78 12.84 13.44
CA ARG A 200 36.76 13.64 14.68
C ARG A 200 38.02 14.49 14.84
N ALA A 201 39.20 13.91 14.57
CA ALA A 201 40.45 14.64 14.59
C ALA A 201 40.46 15.73 13.51
N LYS A 202 40.05 15.37 12.28
CA LYS A 202 39.94 16.32 11.16
C LYS A 202 38.96 17.44 11.43
N PHE A 203 37.84 17.17 12.12
CA PHE A 203 36.86 18.19 12.50
C PHE A 203 37.42 19.19 13.51
N ALA A 204 38.22 18.73 14.47
CA ALA A 204 38.83 19.60 15.49
C ALA A 204 39.87 20.57 14.90
N GLU A 205 40.50 20.18 13.79
CA GLU A 205 41.47 20.98 13.04
C GLU A 205 40.82 22.02 12.10
N LEU A 206 39.49 22.00 11.91
CA LEU A 206 38.83 22.87 10.94
C LEU A 206 38.75 24.33 11.43
N ALA A 207 39.12 25.24 10.55
CA ALA A 207 38.87 26.67 10.65
C ALA A 207 37.86 27.11 9.57
N THR A 208 37.20 28.23 9.81
CA THR A 208 36.39 28.91 8.81
C THR A 208 37.28 29.52 7.72
N GLY A 209 36.72 29.81 6.55
CA GLY A 209 37.46 30.40 5.42
C GLY A 209 38.01 31.80 5.71
N ASP A 210 37.49 32.50 6.74
CA ASP A 210 37.99 33.79 7.23
C ASP A 210 38.94 33.65 8.43
N GLY A 211 39.44 32.44 8.72
CA GLY A 211 40.50 32.19 9.69
C GLY A 211 40.05 32.12 11.16
N ARG A 212 38.75 32.15 11.43
CA ARG A 212 38.20 31.97 12.77
C ARG A 212 38.08 30.49 13.11
N GLU A 213 38.05 30.19 14.41
CA GLU A 213 37.63 28.87 14.87
C GLU A 213 36.15 28.64 14.54
N LEU A 214 35.78 27.39 14.24
CA LEU A 214 34.39 27.03 14.02
C LEU A 214 33.53 27.38 15.27
N PRO A 215 32.40 28.10 15.10
CA PRO A 215 31.60 28.62 16.22
C PRO A 215 31.20 27.54 17.23
N CYS A 216 31.27 27.83 18.53
CA CYS A 216 30.94 26.89 19.60
C CYS A 216 29.50 26.36 19.53
N ILE A 217 28.53 27.14 19.03
CA ILE A 217 27.13 26.73 18.83
C ILE A 217 26.96 25.66 17.73
N SER A 218 27.91 25.64 16.79
CA SER A 218 27.88 24.69 15.68
C SER A 218 28.50 23.34 16.09
N ARG A 219 29.46 23.34 17.03
CA ARG A 219 30.18 22.14 17.48
C ARG A 219 29.27 21.04 18.07
N PRO A 220 28.29 21.30 18.96
CA PRO A 220 27.35 20.28 19.44
C PRO A 220 26.48 19.72 18.32
N ARG A 221 25.93 20.60 17.46
CA ARG A 221 25.08 20.20 16.33
C ARG A 221 25.82 19.32 15.32
N PHE A 222 27.12 19.56 15.12
CA PHE A 222 27.99 18.75 14.29
C PHE A 222 28.43 17.45 14.99
N ALA A 223 28.70 17.48 16.30
CA ALA A 223 29.03 16.30 17.10
C ALA A 223 27.88 15.29 17.12
N ASP A 224 26.63 15.75 17.29
CA ASP A 224 25.44 14.91 17.25
C ASP A 224 25.26 14.24 15.87
N CYS A 225 25.51 14.99 14.79
CA CYS A 225 25.47 14.43 13.44
C CYS A 225 26.62 13.43 13.17
N LEU A 226 27.80 13.62 13.79
CA LEU A 226 28.95 12.71 13.69
C LEU A 226 28.80 11.43 14.53
N ILE A 227 27.99 11.48 15.59
CA ILE A 227 27.60 10.32 16.40
C ILE A 227 26.53 9.50 15.66
N ALA A 228 25.54 10.15 15.04
CA ALA A 228 24.45 9.50 14.30
C ALA A 228 24.87 8.88 12.95
N SER A 229 26.13 9.03 12.53
CA SER A 229 26.66 8.53 11.25
C SER A 229 27.36 7.15 11.34
N ASN A 230 27.32 6.50 12.51
CA ASN A 230 27.92 5.18 12.79
C ASN A 230 27.00 4.03 12.39
#